data_AF-A0A227J7V4-F1
#
_entry.id   AF-A0A227J7V4-F1
#
_cell.length_a   1.000
_cell.length_b   1.000
_cell.length_c   1.000
_cell.angle_alpha   90.00
_cell.angle_beta   90.00
_cell.angle_gamma   90.00
#
_symmetry.space_group_name_H-M   'P 1'
#
loop_
_entity.id
_entity.type
_entity.pdbx_description
1 polymer ?
#
loop_
_entity_poly.entity_id
_entity_poly.type
_entity_poly.pdbx_seq_one_letter_code
_entity_poly.pdbx_strand_id
1 'polypeptide(L)'
;IVMKGISGGIEKAGKVLMPLLFIILIIVSVKGLMLPGAMAGLEFLFMPDFSKVDSNVVLAALGQAFFSLSLGMGCMMTYGSYLKKKENLVQTTGMVTAMDTGVAILAGVAMFPAMFAFGMEPAAGPGLVFVVVPQLFAEMG
;
A
#
# COMPACT_ATOMS: atom_id res chain seq x y z
N ILE A 1 3.49 -21.71 4.73
CA ILE A 1 2.14 -21.10 4.93
C ILE A 1 1.10 -21.86 4.10
N VAL A 2 1.27 -21.96 2.78
CA VAL A 2 0.29 -22.59 1.85
C VAL A 2 0.01 -24.07 2.13
N MET A 3 1.03 -24.89 2.48
CA MET A 3 0.84 -26.31 2.80
C MET A 3 -0.09 -26.59 3.99
N LYS A 4 -0.32 -25.61 4.88
CA LYS A 4 -1.22 -25.74 6.05
C LYS A 4 -2.66 -25.31 5.75
N GLY A 5 -2.98 -25.04 4.48
CA GLY A 5 -4.30 -24.56 4.05
C GLY A 5 -4.63 -23.14 4.53
N ILE A 6 -5.88 -22.71 4.27
CA ILE A 6 -6.34 -21.34 4.53
C ILE A 6 -6.36 -21.05 6.04
N SER A 7 -7.15 -21.79 6.83
CA SER A 7 -7.30 -21.49 8.26
C SER A 7 -6.08 -21.90 9.09
N GLY A 8 -5.38 -22.97 8.70
CA GLY A 8 -4.20 -23.49 9.41
C GLY A 8 -2.89 -22.73 9.14
N GLY A 9 -2.82 -21.99 8.03
CA GLY A 9 -1.62 -21.30 7.58
C GLY A 9 -1.85 -19.83 7.25
N ILE A 10 -2.61 -19.57 6.19
CA ILE A 10 -2.77 -18.22 5.60
C ILE A 10 -3.42 -17.27 6.61
N GLU A 11 -4.51 -17.67 7.24
CA GLU A 11 -5.26 -16.85 8.19
C GLU A 11 -4.44 -16.51 9.43
N LYS A 12 -3.70 -17.50 9.98
CA LYS A 12 -2.83 -17.30 11.15
C LYS A 12 -1.66 -16.37 10.84
N ALA A 13 -1.04 -16.53 9.67
CA ALA A 13 0.02 -15.64 9.23
C ALA A 13 -0.50 -14.21 9.06
N GLY A 14 -1.66 -14.04 8.40
CA GLY A 14 -2.30 -12.74 8.21
C GLY A 14 -2.60 -12.03 9.53
N LYS A 15 -3.09 -12.74 10.55
CA LYS A 15 -3.39 -12.17 11.88
C LYS A 15 -2.18 -11.56 12.60
N VAL A 16 -0.96 -12.01 12.27
CA VAL A 16 0.28 -11.50 12.90
C VAL A 16 1.00 -10.54 11.96
N LEU A 17 1.17 -10.91 10.69
CA LEU A 17 1.95 -10.15 9.73
C LEU A 17 1.26 -8.85 9.29
N MET A 18 -0.08 -8.83 9.16
CA MET A 18 -0.79 -7.62 8.74
C MET A 18 -0.71 -6.49 9.79
N PRO A 19 -0.98 -6.73 11.09
CA PRO A 19 -0.78 -5.70 12.11
C PRO A 19 0.67 -5.25 12.21
N LEU A 20 1.63 -6.18 12.12
CA LEU A 20 3.05 -5.86 12.14
C LEU A 20 3.45 -4.94 10.98
N LEU A 21 2.99 -5.25 9.76
CA LEU A 21 3.23 -4.41 8.58
C LEU A 21 2.68 -2.99 8.79
N PHE A 22 1.46 -2.87 9.32
CA PHE A 22 0.86 -1.58 9.64
C PHE A 22 1.70 -0.77 10.63
N ILE A 23 2.18 -1.41 11.70
CA ILE A 23 3.03 -0.76 12.71
C ILE A 23 4.33 -0.27 12.07
N ILE A 24 4.99 -1.09 11.26
CA ILE A 24 6.22 -0.72 10.56
C ILE A 24 5.96 0.47 9.63
N LEU A 25 4.89 0.44 8.84
CA LEU A 25 4.53 1.56 7.95
C LEU A 25 4.29 2.86 8.71
N ILE A 26 3.62 2.80 9.87
CA ILE A 26 3.41 3.98 10.71
C ILE A 26 4.73 4.53 11.23
N ILE A 27 5.62 3.67 11.75
CA ILE A 27 6.93 4.10 12.26
C ILE A 27 7.75 4.77 11.14
N VAL A 28 7.81 4.13 9.97
CA VAL A 28 8.52 4.65 8.79
C VAL A 28 7.91 5.97 8.33
N SER A 29 6.58 6.08 8.28
CA SER A 29 5.87 7.31 7.92
C SER A 29 6.21 8.46 8.85
N VAL A 30 6.13 8.23 10.17
CA VAL A 30 6.46 9.26 11.16
C VAL A 30 7.92 9.71 11.01
N LYS A 31 8.85 8.78 10.77
CA LYS A 31 10.26 9.11 10.55
C LYS A 31 10.49 9.89 9.26
N GLY A 32 9.88 9.48 8.16
CA GLY A 32 9.95 10.19 6.88
C GLY A 32 9.42 11.62 6.98
N LEU A 33 8.35 11.82 7.76
CA LEU A 33 7.75 13.15 8.00
C LEU A 33 8.61 14.07 8.88
N MET A 34 9.51 13.52 9.70
CA MET A 34 10.42 14.30 10.54
C MET A 34 11.65 14.81 9.79
N LEU A 35 11.89 14.33 8.56
CA LEU A 35 13.05 14.74 7.78
C LEU A 35 12.89 16.18 7.23
N PRO A 36 13.97 16.95 7.14
CA PRO A 36 13.93 18.27 6.52
C PRO A 36 13.56 18.15 5.03
N GLY A 37 12.58 18.93 4.58
CA GLY A 37 12.08 18.87 3.20
C GLY A 37 10.97 17.86 2.94
N ALA A 38 10.56 17.07 3.94
CA ALA A 38 9.49 16.08 3.85
C ALA A 38 8.14 16.64 3.33
N MET A 39 7.85 17.91 3.61
CA MET A 39 6.60 18.57 3.21
C MET A 39 6.40 18.60 1.70
N ALA A 40 7.47 18.73 0.91
CA ALA A 40 7.38 18.69 -0.55
C ALA A 40 6.87 17.32 -1.06
N GLY A 41 7.21 16.24 -0.36
CA GLY A 41 6.71 14.90 -0.68
C GLY A 41 5.23 14.72 -0.33
N LEU A 42 4.75 15.36 0.74
CA LEU A 42 3.31 15.39 1.05
C LEU A 42 2.53 16.21 0.03
N GLU A 43 3.05 17.37 -0.36
CA GLU A 43 2.44 18.19 -1.41
C GLU A 43 2.39 17.42 -2.72
N PHE A 44 3.47 16.72 -3.11
CA PHE A 44 3.47 15.88 -4.30
C PHE A 44 2.39 14.78 -4.26
N LEU A 45 2.17 14.17 -3.10
CA LEU A 45 1.21 13.08 -2.94
C LEU A 45 -0.25 13.55 -2.93
N PHE A 46 -0.53 14.69 -2.28
CA PHE A 46 -1.89 15.13 -1.98
C PHE A 46 -2.35 16.37 -2.75
N MET A 47 -1.46 17.07 -3.46
CA MET A 47 -1.83 18.18 -4.34
C MET A 47 -2.17 17.64 -5.73
N PRO A 48 -3.45 17.52 -6.11
CA PRO A 48 -3.82 17.01 -7.42
C PRO A 48 -3.47 18.02 -8.52
N ASP A 49 -2.77 17.54 -9.55
CA ASP A 49 -2.49 18.29 -10.77
C ASP A 49 -3.41 17.79 -11.89
N PHE A 50 -4.55 18.45 -12.07
CA PHE A 50 -5.54 18.06 -13.07
C PHE A 50 -5.04 18.22 -14.52
N SER A 51 -3.97 18.99 -14.75
CA SER A 51 -3.39 19.11 -16.09
C SER A 51 -2.72 17.82 -16.56
N LYS A 52 -2.35 16.94 -15.62
CA LYS A 52 -1.75 15.63 -15.90
C LYS A 52 -2.76 14.50 -16.04
N VAL A 53 -4.05 14.78 -15.83
CA VAL A 53 -5.10 13.76 -15.96
C VAL A 53 -5.42 13.57 -17.43
N ASP A 54 -4.90 12.49 -18.00
CA ASP A 54 -5.19 12.05 -19.36
C ASP A 54 -5.74 10.61 -19.38
N SER A 55 -6.09 10.12 -20.56
CA SER A 55 -6.60 8.76 -20.75
C SER A 55 -5.61 7.67 -20.29
N ASN A 56 -4.30 7.92 -20.37
CA ASN A 56 -3.29 6.96 -19.93
C ASN A 56 -3.22 6.89 -18.41
N VAL A 57 -3.32 8.03 -17.71
CA VAL A 57 -3.39 8.08 -16.25
C VAL A 57 -4.63 7.37 -15.74
N VAL A 58 -5.79 7.55 -16.39
CA VAL A 58 -7.02 6.82 -16.04
C VAL A 58 -6.83 5.32 -16.23
N LEU A 59 -6.24 4.90 -17.36
CA LEU A 59 -5.97 3.48 -17.63
C LEU A 59 -4.98 2.88 -16.61
N ALA A 60 -3.92 3.61 -16.28
CA ALA A 60 -2.93 3.18 -15.30
C ALA A 60 -3.53 3.07 -13.89
N ALA A 61 -4.38 4.01 -13.49
CA ALA A 61 -5.09 3.97 -12.21
C ALA A 61 -6.06 2.78 -12.11
N LEU A 62 -6.81 2.49 -13.20
CA LEU A 62 -7.66 1.30 -13.26
C LEU A 62 -6.84 0.01 -13.19
N GLY A 63 -5.72 -0.07 -13.90
CA GLY A 63 -4.81 -1.20 -13.83
C GLY A 63 -4.24 -1.42 -12.43
N GLN A 64 -3.84 -0.34 -11.76
CA GLN A 64 -3.38 -0.37 -10.37
C GLN A 64 -4.48 -0.86 -9.44
N ALA A 65 -5.71 -0.35 -9.56
CA ALA A 65 -6.82 -0.75 -8.71
C ALA A 65 -7.14 -2.25 -8.84
N PHE A 66 -7.14 -2.78 -10.07
CA PHE A 66 -7.34 -4.21 -10.32
C PHE A 66 -6.21 -5.07 -9.75
N PHE A 67 -4.96 -4.62 -9.90
CA PHE A 67 -3.80 -5.31 -9.35
C PHE A 67 -3.83 -5.32 -7.81
N SER A 68 -4.04 -4.16 -7.18
CA SER A 68 -4.08 -3.97 -5.72
C SER A 68 -5.13 -4.88 -5.07
N LEU A 69 -6.34 -4.85 -5.62
CA LEU A 69 -7.47 -5.64 -5.11
C LEU A 69 -7.47 -7.09 -5.60
N SER A 70 -6.45 -7.52 -6.35
CA SER A 70 -6.35 -8.86 -6.92
C SER A 70 -7.59 -9.27 -7.75
N LEU A 71 -8.18 -8.31 -8.46
CA LEU A 71 -9.36 -8.50 -9.30
C LEU A 71 -8.96 -9.11 -10.66
N GLY A 72 -9.79 -10.02 -11.18
CA GLY A 72 -9.56 -10.68 -12.47
C GLY A 72 -8.61 -11.89 -12.43
N MET A 73 -7.89 -12.11 -11.33
CA MET A 73 -6.94 -13.23 -11.18
C MET A 73 -7.55 -14.49 -10.54
N GLY A 74 -8.84 -14.46 -10.17
CA GLY A 74 -9.54 -15.59 -9.54
C GLY A 74 -9.32 -15.74 -8.02
N CYS A 75 -8.33 -15.06 -7.43
CA CYS A 75 -8.04 -15.14 -5.99
C CYS A 75 -9.26 -14.80 -5.11
N MET A 76 -9.97 -13.73 -5.43
CA MET A 76 -11.17 -13.32 -4.69
C MET A 76 -12.33 -14.31 -4.86
N MET A 77 -12.45 -14.97 -6.02
CA MET A 77 -13.43 -16.05 -6.22
C MET A 77 -13.08 -17.27 -5.36
N THR A 78 -11.80 -17.64 -5.30
CA THR A 78 -11.32 -18.72 -4.44
C THR A 78 -11.64 -18.42 -2.98
N TYR A 79 -11.30 -17.23 -2.46
CA TYR A 79 -11.64 -16.87 -1.08
C TYR A 79 -13.14 -16.78 -0.83
N GLY A 80 -13.90 -16.23 -1.77
CA GLY A 80 -15.36 -16.17 -1.70
C GLY A 80 -16.01 -17.55 -1.59
N SER A 81 -15.44 -18.58 -2.22
CA SER A 81 -15.97 -19.96 -2.16
C SER A 81 -15.89 -20.61 -0.77
N TYR A 82 -15.07 -20.05 0.15
CA TYR A 82 -14.96 -20.50 1.53
C TYR A 82 -15.80 -19.68 2.54
N LEU A 83 -16.50 -18.64 2.08
CA LEU A 83 -17.35 -17.82 2.96
C LEU A 83 -18.65 -18.56 3.34
N LYS A 84 -19.11 -18.36 4.57
CA LYS A 84 -20.41 -18.89 5.02
C LYS A 84 -21.54 -18.09 4.36
N LYS A 85 -22.65 -18.76 4.04
CA LYS A 85 -23.84 -18.13 3.42
C LYS A 85 -24.46 -16.96 4.19
N LYS A 86 -24.10 -16.79 5.48
CA LYS A 86 -24.60 -15.71 6.36
C LYS A 86 -23.72 -14.44 6.31
N GLU A 87 -22.55 -14.48 5.68
CA GLU A 87 -21.64 -13.34 5.64
C GLU A 87 -22.18 -12.21 4.74
N ASN A 88 -22.05 -10.96 5.21
CA ASN A 88 -22.44 -9.79 4.42
C ASN A 88 -21.32 -9.42 3.44
N LEU A 89 -21.47 -9.85 2.18
CA LEU A 89 -20.48 -9.62 1.15
C LEU A 89 -20.24 -8.13 0.86
N VAL A 90 -21.28 -7.29 0.93
CA VAL A 90 -21.17 -5.85 0.65
C VAL A 90 -20.30 -5.17 1.70
N GLN A 91 -20.58 -5.44 2.98
CA GLN A 91 -19.81 -4.90 4.09
C GLN A 91 -18.35 -5.39 4.06
N THR A 92 -18.14 -6.68 3.85
CA THR A 92 -16.80 -7.28 3.79
C THR A 92 -15.99 -6.70 2.64
N THR A 93 -16.59 -6.57 1.45
CA THR A 93 -15.92 -5.98 0.28
C THR A 93 -15.54 -4.53 0.56
N GLY A 94 -16.46 -3.72 1.09
CA GLY A 94 -16.19 -2.33 1.44
C GLY A 94 -15.05 -2.18 2.44
N MET A 95 -15.01 -3.03 3.47
CA MET A 95 -13.90 -3.07 4.44
C MET A 95 -12.57 -3.44 3.79
N VAL A 96 -12.53 -4.47 2.95
CA VAL A 96 -11.30 -4.90 2.28
C VAL A 96 -10.76 -3.79 1.38
N THR A 97 -11.61 -3.16 0.57
CA THR A 97 -11.21 -2.05 -0.31
C THR A 97 -10.72 -0.84 0.49
N ALA A 98 -11.40 -0.47 1.58
CA ALA A 98 -10.98 0.63 2.42
C ALA A 98 -9.63 0.37 3.11
N MET A 99 -9.42 -0.86 3.60
CA MET A 99 -8.14 -1.25 4.22
C MET A 99 -7.00 -1.27 3.20
N ASP A 100 -7.21 -1.84 2.02
CA ASP A 100 -6.22 -1.85 0.93
C ASP A 100 -5.81 -0.44 0.53
N THR A 101 -6.80 0.43 0.28
CA THR A 101 -6.57 1.84 -0.07
C THR A 101 -5.86 2.59 1.06
N GLY A 102 -6.26 2.35 2.32
CA GLY A 102 -5.64 2.97 3.49
C GLY A 102 -4.16 2.58 3.64
N VAL A 103 -3.82 1.31 3.43
CA VAL A 103 -2.42 0.85 3.41
C VAL A 103 -1.65 1.49 2.26
N ALA A 104 -2.24 1.56 1.06
CA ALA A 104 -1.59 2.19 -0.09
C ALA A 104 -1.27 3.68 0.16
N ILE A 105 -2.20 4.42 0.77
CA ILE A 105 -1.98 5.82 1.15
C ILE A 105 -0.88 5.92 2.21
N LEU A 106 -0.91 5.09 3.25
CA LEU A 106 0.15 5.06 4.28
C LEU A 106 1.52 4.72 3.68
N ALA A 107 1.59 3.78 2.74
CA ALA A 107 2.82 3.47 2.02
C ALA A 107 3.32 4.66 1.18
N GLY A 108 2.41 5.43 0.57
CA GLY A 108 2.74 6.69 -0.08
C GLY A 108 3.33 7.71 0.91
N VAL A 109 2.70 7.90 2.08
CA VAL A 109 3.18 8.80 3.14
C VAL A 109 4.50 8.33 3.76
N ALA A 110 4.76 7.02 3.78
CA ALA A 110 6.04 6.47 4.18
C ALA A 110 7.17 6.81 3.17
N MET A 111 6.85 6.78 1.88
CA MET A 111 7.83 6.86 0.80
C MET A 111 8.09 8.28 0.31
N PHE A 112 7.06 9.04 -0.05
CA PHE A 112 7.22 10.33 -0.74
C PHE A 112 7.93 11.39 0.11
N PRO A 113 7.58 11.61 1.39
CA PRO A 113 8.29 12.57 2.23
C PRO A 113 9.79 12.26 2.37
N ALA A 114 10.13 10.99 2.60
CA ALA A 114 11.52 10.55 2.71
C ALA A 114 12.29 10.72 1.40
N MET A 115 11.68 10.34 0.28
CA MET A 115 12.26 10.47 -1.04
C MET A 115 12.58 11.92 -1.39
N PHE A 116 11.66 12.86 -1.12
CA PHE A 116 11.89 14.28 -1.34
C PHE A 116 12.94 14.86 -0.37
N ALA A 117 12.93 14.44 0.89
CA ALA A 117 13.95 14.85 1.86
C ALA A 117 15.36 14.39 1.46
N PHE A 118 15.49 13.23 0.81
CA PHE A 118 16.75 12.73 0.26
C PHE A 118 17.08 13.25 -1.14
N GLY A 119 16.23 14.11 -1.73
CA GLY A 119 16.45 14.68 -3.07
C GLY A 119 16.31 13.67 -4.22
N MET A 120 15.55 12.59 -4.03
CA MET A 120 15.30 11.57 -5.05
C MET A 120 14.11 11.93 -5.95
N GLU A 121 14.22 11.62 -7.24
CA GLU A 121 13.13 11.86 -8.18
C GLU A 121 12.01 10.79 -8.07
N PRO A 122 10.72 11.20 -8.04
CA PRO A 122 9.56 10.30 -7.96
C PRO A 122 9.43 9.27 -9.10
N ALA A 123 10.10 9.49 -10.24
CA ALA A 123 9.88 8.74 -11.47
C ALA A 123 10.82 7.53 -11.66
N ALA A 124 11.63 7.16 -10.66
CA ALA A 124 12.65 6.11 -10.81
C ALA A 124 12.11 4.66 -10.80
N GLY A 125 10.78 4.47 -10.82
CA GLY A 125 10.14 3.16 -11.01
C GLY A 125 10.19 2.23 -9.78
N PRO A 126 9.94 0.92 -9.96
CA PRO A 126 9.78 -0.04 -8.85
C PRO A 126 10.99 -0.19 -7.93
N GLY A 127 12.18 0.20 -8.39
CA GLY A 127 13.43 0.14 -7.62
C GLY A 127 13.50 1.13 -6.46
N LEU A 128 12.66 2.18 -6.45
CA LEU A 128 12.71 3.27 -5.48
C LEU A 128 12.58 2.81 -4.03
N VAL A 129 11.73 1.81 -3.77
CA VAL A 129 11.56 1.23 -2.43
C VAL A 129 12.88 0.68 -1.88
N PHE A 130 13.73 0.12 -2.75
CA PHE A 130 14.99 -0.50 -2.36
C PHE A 130 16.11 0.53 -2.13
N VAL A 131 15.86 1.81 -2.39
CA VAL A 131 16.80 2.91 -2.11
C VAL A 131 16.32 3.73 -0.92
N VAL A 132 15.06 4.14 -0.94
CA VAL A 132 14.46 5.00 0.10
C VAL A 132 14.37 4.30 1.45
N VAL A 133 13.91 3.04 1.48
CA VAL A 133 13.68 2.32 2.74
C VAL A 133 14.99 2.08 3.51
N PRO A 134 16.08 1.56 2.88
CA PRO A 134 17.35 1.40 3.59
C PRO A 134 17.92 2.72 4.10
N GLN A 135 17.81 3.80 3.32
CA GLN A 135 18.32 5.11 3.72
C GLN A 135 17.52 5.69 4.88
N LEU A 136 16.21 5.51 4.87
CA LEU A 136 15.37 5.92 6.00
C LEU A 136 15.67 5.12 7.28
N PHE A 137 16.00 3.83 7.16
CA PHE A 137 16.45 3.05 8.32
C PHE A 137 17.83 3.50 8.83
N ALA A 138 18.73 3.94 7.96
CA ALA A 138 20.02 4.49 8.38
C ALA A 138 19.86 5.78 9.22
N GLU A 139 18.82 6.60 8.94
CA GLU A 139 18.48 7.79 9.74
C GLU A 139 17.84 7.45 11.11
N MET A 140 17.46 6.18 11.35
CA MET A 140 16.86 5.77 12.62
C MET A 140 17.89 5.45 13.71
N GLY A 141 19.19 5.48 13.38
CA GLY A 141 20.31 5.22 14.30
C GLY A 141 20.96 3.86 14.09
#